data_AF-A0A4P7RBX3-F1
#
_entry.id   AF-A0A4P7RBX3-F1
#
_cell.length_a   1.000
_cell.length_b   1.000
_cell.length_c   1.000
_cell.angle_alpha   90.00
_cell.angle_beta   90.00
_cell.angle_gamma   90.00
#
_symmetry.space_group_name_H-M   'P 1'
#
loop_
_entity.id
_entity.type
_entity.pdbx_description
1 polymer ?
#
loop_
_entity_poly.entity_id
_entity_poly.type
_entity_poly.pdbx_seq_one_letter_code
_entity_poly.pdbx_strand_id
1 'polypeptide(L)'
;MSTTAHFSAPVISGDTPAQAHWANRAFAVAFGLALALIVFATLIRGGNRYVPLLALEWLGLLVCLAWGWGALLQGRWPAGWGKGLSRWGFAALAALPVWVLLLNALGASSATPLAGWAAALVGLPVAAMWLLGLSASPAQTRSLWLAWLWMALAQAAMGLMQLGGWEALRFGLESGEKLIGTYASKNTYSNLLVMAVPLAVYGLLAQGGNESGKGRSGRPWLWGGAWFVLLACISLSTSRTGIATGLLTALLSVGLLMPNRSSQGRGTGAGSKRGKRWVWLGAAALLAAVALTGGLEWLARFEGERLAADDAVRGLMREATWQGAMTHWPWGSGLGSYRWVFPAFHPAELGGYVIDMAHNDYLQLFMELGVVFVALAALVLALVARRLVQLVGKARGARRGAGGWAEADRLAVACVLGALATALHALVDYPLHIPANAMMAAFLLGVFLREPAQAPEVNAEANAQRRSSRIKQEG
;
A
#
# COMPACT_ATOMS: atom_id res chain seq x y z
N MET A 1 12.57 -0.96 63.58
CA MET A 1 13.85 -0.80 62.87
C MET A 1 13.99 -2.04 62.00
N SER A 2 13.88 -2.08 60.66
CA SER A 2 14.24 -1.16 59.58
C SER A 2 13.32 -1.50 58.38
N THR A 3 12.33 -0.69 58.01
CA THR A 3 12.30 0.21 56.83
C THR A 3 13.29 -0.10 55.69
N THR A 4 12.77 -0.63 54.57
CA THR A 4 13.27 -0.30 53.21
C THR A 4 12.13 -0.38 52.19
N ALA A 5 11.75 0.83 51.76
CA ALA A 5 10.90 1.26 50.65
C ALA A 5 10.49 0.24 49.58
N HIS A 6 9.18 0.02 49.46
CA HIS A 6 8.56 -0.30 48.18
C HIS A 6 8.63 0.96 47.29
N PHE A 7 9.51 0.95 46.29
CA PHE A 7 9.42 1.86 45.15
C PHE A 7 8.17 1.47 44.35
N SER A 8 7.04 2.11 44.65
CA SER A 8 5.92 2.17 43.73
C SER A 8 6.40 2.90 42.49
N ALA A 9 6.57 2.18 41.37
CA ALA A 9 6.74 2.82 40.07
C ALA A 9 5.59 3.82 39.88
N PRO A 10 5.84 5.06 39.46
CA PRO A 10 4.78 6.03 39.27
C PRO A 10 3.84 5.45 38.22
N VAL A 11 2.61 5.16 38.64
CA VAL A 11 1.49 5.03 37.71
C VAL A 11 1.42 6.39 37.01
N ILE A 12 1.87 6.46 35.76
CA ILE A 12 1.67 7.62 34.89
C ILE A 12 0.18 7.64 34.54
N SER A 13 -0.65 7.96 35.53
CA SER A 13 -2.06 8.29 35.36
C SER A 13 -2.15 9.81 35.42
N GLY A 14 -2.21 10.44 34.26
CA GLY A 14 -2.48 11.87 34.16
C GLY A 14 -2.00 12.46 32.85
N ASP A 15 -2.68 12.18 31.74
CA ASP A 15 -2.60 13.05 30.57
C ASP A 15 -3.06 14.44 31.01
N THR A 16 -2.14 15.38 31.18
CA THR A 16 -2.53 16.76 31.44
C THR A 16 -3.21 17.33 30.19
N PRO A 17 -4.22 18.22 30.31
CA PRO A 17 -4.86 18.84 29.15
C PRO A 17 -3.87 19.50 28.18
N ALA A 18 -2.75 20.01 28.72
CA ALA A 18 -1.64 20.56 27.94
C ALA A 18 -0.91 19.49 27.10
N GLN A 19 -0.57 18.33 27.68
CA GLN A 19 0.06 17.23 26.94
C GLN A 19 -0.84 16.72 25.80
N ALA A 20 -2.12 16.51 26.08
CA ALA A 20 -3.09 16.10 25.08
C ALA A 20 -3.24 17.14 23.94
N HIS A 21 -3.22 18.43 24.27
CA HIS A 21 -3.25 19.52 23.29
C HIS A 21 -2.05 19.48 22.33
N TRP A 22 -0.83 19.40 22.88
CA TRP A 22 0.40 19.37 22.07
C TRP A 22 0.52 18.10 21.24
N ALA A 23 0.11 16.96 21.77
CA ALA A 23 0.08 15.72 21.02
C ALA A 23 -0.87 15.77 19.82
N ASN A 24 -2.08 16.30 20.03
CA ASN A 24 -3.05 16.47 18.95
C ASN A 24 -2.53 17.42 17.85
N ARG A 25 -1.85 18.50 18.23
CA ARG A 25 -1.18 19.39 17.26
C ARG A 25 -0.08 18.66 16.48
N ALA A 26 0.74 17.88 17.16
CA ALA A 26 1.81 17.11 16.52
C ALA A 26 1.27 16.11 15.49
N PHE A 27 0.20 15.37 15.83
CA PHE A 27 -0.47 14.48 14.87
C PHE A 27 -1.14 15.23 13.72
N ALA A 28 -1.69 16.43 13.96
CA ALA A 28 -2.25 17.26 12.90
C ALA A 28 -1.17 17.76 11.93
N VAL A 29 0.01 18.16 12.44
CA VAL A 29 1.18 18.53 11.64
C VAL A 29 1.65 17.34 10.81
N ALA A 30 1.82 16.16 11.43
CA ALA A 30 2.20 14.95 10.71
C ALA A 30 1.22 14.61 9.57
N PHE A 31 -0.08 14.76 9.82
CA PHE A 31 -1.12 14.56 8.81
C PHE A 31 -1.06 15.60 7.66
N GLY A 32 -0.88 16.88 7.98
CA GLY A 32 -0.75 17.93 6.96
C GLY A 32 0.48 17.73 6.07
N LEU A 33 1.62 17.41 6.67
CA LEU A 33 2.85 17.08 5.94
C LEU A 33 2.70 15.82 5.09
N ALA A 34 1.92 14.83 5.53
CA ALA A 34 1.63 13.64 4.74
C ALA A 34 0.80 13.94 3.48
N LEU A 35 -0.15 14.87 3.55
CA LEU A 35 -0.86 15.33 2.36
C LEU A 35 0.10 15.99 1.36
N ALA A 36 1.05 16.80 1.85
CA ALA A 36 2.10 17.36 1.02
C ALA A 36 2.97 16.27 0.38
N LEU A 37 3.37 15.25 1.14
CA LEU A 37 4.11 14.09 0.63
C LEU A 37 3.39 13.41 -0.54
N ILE A 38 2.08 13.16 -0.44
CA ILE A 38 1.29 12.53 -1.51
C ILE A 38 1.34 13.36 -2.80
N VAL A 39 1.19 14.67 -2.67
CA VAL A 39 1.21 15.61 -3.80
C VAL A 39 2.60 15.67 -4.42
N PHE A 40 3.64 15.96 -3.64
CA PHE A 40 5.01 16.11 -4.16
C PHE A 40 5.57 14.81 -4.74
N ALA A 41 5.25 13.65 -4.16
CA ALA A 41 5.74 12.37 -4.66
C ALA A 41 5.23 12.09 -6.07
N THR A 42 4.01 12.51 -6.37
CA THR A 42 3.37 12.27 -7.66
C THR A 42 3.61 13.38 -8.68
N LEU A 43 4.08 14.57 -8.30
CA LEU A 43 4.21 15.69 -9.25
C LEU A 43 5.44 15.62 -10.18
N ILE A 44 6.57 15.02 -9.77
CA ILE A 44 7.80 15.02 -10.57
C ILE A 44 8.35 13.60 -10.71
N ARG A 45 8.07 12.93 -11.84
CA ARG A 45 8.66 11.62 -12.21
C ARG A 45 8.53 10.54 -11.13
N GLY A 46 7.43 10.57 -10.38
CA GLY A 46 7.16 9.64 -9.27
C GLY A 46 8.18 9.73 -8.12
N GLY A 47 8.94 10.83 -8.03
CA GLY A 47 9.91 11.14 -6.99
C GLY A 47 11.36 10.74 -7.25
N ASN A 48 11.70 10.10 -8.37
CA ASN A 48 13.06 9.56 -8.61
C ASN A 48 14.03 10.58 -9.28
N ARG A 49 14.06 11.82 -8.78
CA ARG A 49 15.01 12.87 -9.22
C ARG A 49 15.54 13.60 -7.99
N TYR A 50 16.79 14.07 -8.03
CA TYR A 50 17.51 14.57 -6.85
C TYR A 50 16.74 15.62 -6.04
N VAL A 51 16.17 16.65 -6.69
CA VAL A 51 15.45 17.73 -5.98
C VAL A 51 14.11 17.26 -5.38
N PRO A 52 13.21 16.60 -6.14
CA PRO A 52 12.01 16.00 -5.56
C PRO A 52 12.31 15.01 -4.43
N LEU A 53 13.33 14.17 -4.61
CA LEU A 53 13.70 13.14 -3.64
C LEU A 53 14.12 13.76 -2.31
N LEU A 54 14.99 14.77 -2.34
CA LEU A 54 15.40 15.52 -1.15
C LEU A 54 14.19 16.11 -0.42
N ALA A 55 13.24 16.72 -1.16
CA ALA A 55 12.02 17.25 -0.56
C ALA A 55 11.17 16.15 0.12
N LEU A 56 11.06 14.97 -0.50
CA LEU A 56 10.35 13.83 0.09
C LEU A 56 11.05 13.28 1.33
N GLU A 57 12.38 13.24 1.34
CA GLU A 57 13.19 12.82 2.49
C GLU A 57 12.94 13.74 3.70
N TRP A 58 13.04 15.06 3.50
CA TRP A 58 12.79 16.05 4.55
C TRP A 58 11.34 16.02 5.05
N LEU A 59 10.37 15.97 4.14
CA LEU A 59 8.97 15.86 4.53
C LEU A 59 8.69 14.54 5.27
N GLY A 60 9.25 13.42 4.82
CA GLY A 60 9.16 12.12 5.47
C GLY A 60 9.73 12.14 6.88
N LEU A 61 10.91 12.73 7.05
CA LEU A 61 11.54 12.95 8.36
C LEU A 61 10.64 13.76 9.29
N LEU A 62 10.11 14.90 8.81
CA LEU A 62 9.25 15.77 9.60
C LEU A 62 7.94 15.08 10.00
N VAL A 63 7.36 14.25 9.14
CA VAL A 63 6.19 13.42 9.50
C VAL A 63 6.54 12.45 10.61
N CYS A 64 7.65 11.71 10.48
CA CYS A 64 8.10 10.76 11.49
C CYS A 64 8.37 11.44 12.85
N LEU A 65 9.03 12.60 12.84
CA LEU A 65 9.31 13.38 14.05
C LEU A 65 8.04 13.93 14.70
N ALA A 66 7.15 14.55 13.93
CA ALA A 66 5.89 15.09 14.45
C ALA A 66 4.98 13.98 15.00
N TRP A 67 4.91 12.84 14.31
CA TRP A 67 4.16 11.68 14.77
C TRP A 67 4.77 11.09 16.05
N GLY A 68 6.10 10.90 16.07
CA GLY A 68 6.83 10.37 17.23
C GLY A 68 6.67 11.24 18.47
N TRP A 69 6.74 12.56 18.30
CA TRP A 69 6.49 13.53 19.37
C TRP A 69 5.06 13.42 19.93
N GLY A 70 4.05 13.32 19.06
CA GLY A 70 2.67 13.12 19.47
C GLY A 70 2.46 11.81 20.24
N ALA A 71 3.07 10.72 19.78
CA ALA A 71 2.99 9.41 20.43
C ALA A 71 3.65 9.41 21.81
N LEU A 72 4.82 10.05 21.94
CA LEU A 72 5.53 10.20 23.21
C LEU A 72 4.69 10.96 24.24
N LEU A 73 4.08 12.07 23.82
CA LEU A 73 3.26 12.93 24.69
C LEU A 73 1.97 12.26 25.20
N GLN A 74 1.37 11.34 24.43
CA GLN A 74 0.16 10.61 24.85
C GLN A 74 0.44 9.30 25.56
N GLY A 75 1.69 8.81 25.56
CA GLY A 75 2.00 7.43 25.96
C GLY A 75 1.23 6.36 25.17
N ARG A 76 0.58 6.76 24.06
CA ARG A 76 -0.30 5.92 23.24
C ARG A 76 0.46 5.44 22.03
N TRP A 77 0.87 4.20 22.11
CA TRP A 77 1.28 3.43 20.96
C TRP A 77 0.04 2.79 20.30
N PRO A 78 -0.06 2.71 18.97
CA PRO A 78 -1.27 2.26 18.28
C PRO A 78 -1.86 0.94 18.84
N ALA A 79 -3.18 0.87 18.99
CA ALA A 79 -3.87 -0.38 19.29
C ALA A 79 -3.64 -1.34 18.10
N GLY A 80 -3.05 -2.51 18.36
CA GLY A 80 -2.17 -3.22 17.42
C GLY A 80 -1.05 -4.02 18.10
N TRP A 81 -0.66 -3.51 19.26
CA TRP A 81 0.68 -3.66 19.80
C TRP A 81 0.61 -4.54 21.06
N GLY A 82 0.46 -5.85 20.81
CA GLY A 82 0.41 -6.87 21.85
C GLY A 82 1.51 -6.70 22.90
N LYS A 83 1.24 -7.11 24.15
CA LYS A 83 2.26 -7.08 25.22
C LYS A 83 3.47 -7.93 24.79
N GLY A 84 4.69 -7.42 24.94
CA GLY A 84 5.94 -8.19 24.69
C GLY A 84 6.59 -8.00 23.31
N LEU A 85 7.10 -9.08 22.71
CA LEU A 85 8.01 -9.14 21.54
C LEU A 85 7.53 -8.36 20.29
N SER A 86 6.21 -8.23 20.10
CA SER A 86 5.63 -7.45 19.00
C SER A 86 5.87 -5.93 19.13
N ARG A 87 6.02 -5.42 20.36
CA ARG A 87 6.42 -4.01 20.59
C ARG A 87 7.86 -3.75 20.16
N TRP A 88 8.76 -4.72 20.36
CA TRP A 88 10.17 -4.61 19.99
C TRP A 88 10.40 -4.79 18.49
N GLY A 89 9.67 -5.70 17.81
CA GLY A 89 9.73 -5.83 16.36
C GLY A 89 9.18 -4.61 15.60
N PHE A 90 8.13 -3.97 16.13
CA PHE A 90 7.60 -2.72 15.56
C PHE A 90 8.38 -1.48 15.99
N ALA A 91 8.90 -1.41 17.22
CA ALA A 91 9.88 -0.40 17.59
C ALA A 91 11.12 -0.51 16.72
N ALA A 92 11.53 -1.72 16.30
CA ALA A 92 12.59 -1.89 15.34
C ALA A 92 12.23 -1.39 13.92
N LEU A 93 10.99 -1.61 13.46
CA LEU A 93 10.52 -1.06 12.17
C LEU A 93 10.21 0.44 12.22
N ALA A 94 9.80 1.00 13.35
CA ALA A 94 9.57 2.43 13.53
C ALA A 94 10.88 3.18 13.80
N ALA A 95 11.86 2.51 14.41
CA ALA A 95 13.23 2.94 14.53
C ALA A 95 14.05 2.59 13.28
N LEU A 96 13.44 2.20 12.14
CA LEU A 96 14.16 1.99 10.87
C LEU A 96 15.15 3.14 10.57
N PRO A 97 14.78 4.42 10.74
CA PRO A 97 15.71 5.54 10.55
C PRO A 97 16.93 5.45 11.49
N VAL A 98 16.72 5.00 12.73
CA VAL A 98 17.76 4.82 13.76
C VAL A 98 18.59 3.57 13.51
N TRP A 99 18.02 2.48 12.99
CA TRP A 99 18.76 1.29 12.54
C TRP A 99 19.61 1.57 11.32
N VAL A 100 19.07 2.34 10.37
CA VAL A 100 19.81 2.87 9.23
C VAL A 100 21.00 3.72 9.71
N LEU A 101 20.78 4.58 10.71
CA LEU A 101 21.83 5.38 11.39
C LEU A 101 22.77 4.55 12.28
N LEU A 102 22.37 3.39 12.79
CA LEU A 102 23.25 2.49 13.56
C LEU A 102 24.09 1.59 12.65
N LEU A 103 23.51 1.10 11.55
CA LEU A 103 24.24 0.48 10.44
C LEU A 103 25.22 1.48 9.80
N ASN A 104 24.92 2.79 9.85
CA ASN A 104 25.83 3.91 9.53
C ASN A 104 27.07 3.95 10.40
N ALA A 105 26.89 3.91 11.72
CA ALA A 105 27.99 3.98 12.66
C ALA A 105 28.85 2.71 12.68
N LEU A 106 28.28 1.55 12.31
CA LEU A 106 28.94 0.25 12.38
C LEU A 106 29.70 -0.15 11.11
N GLY A 107 29.70 0.66 10.05
CA GLY A 107 30.63 0.52 8.91
C GLY A 107 30.63 -0.85 8.21
N ALA A 108 29.51 -1.59 8.23
CA ALA A 108 29.48 -2.95 7.73
C ALA A 108 29.30 -3.01 6.19
N SER A 109 30.41 -3.17 5.48
CA SER A 109 30.53 -3.94 4.22
C SER A 109 29.56 -3.60 3.08
N SER A 110 29.33 -2.31 2.78
CA SER A 110 28.75 -1.90 1.49
C SER A 110 29.85 -1.58 0.49
N ALA A 111 29.73 -2.11 -0.74
CA ALA A 111 30.62 -1.72 -1.84
C ALA A 111 30.50 -0.22 -2.19
N THR A 112 29.37 0.42 -1.85
CA THR A 112 29.08 1.83 -2.11
C THR A 112 28.34 2.51 -0.95
N PRO A 113 29.02 2.92 0.13
CA PRO A 113 28.39 3.47 1.34
C PRO A 113 27.47 4.67 1.08
N LEU A 114 27.83 5.57 0.15
CA LEU A 114 27.01 6.73 -0.26
C LEU A 114 25.69 6.33 -0.92
N ALA A 115 25.65 5.24 -1.68
CA ALA A 115 24.42 4.74 -2.27
C ALA A 115 23.49 4.16 -1.19
N GLY A 116 24.06 3.47 -0.21
CA GLY A 116 23.35 3.05 1.00
C GLY A 116 22.72 4.20 1.77
N TRP A 117 23.46 5.31 1.93
CA TRP A 117 22.94 6.53 2.58
C TRP A 117 21.73 7.11 1.87
N ALA A 118 21.84 7.32 0.56
CA ALA A 118 20.76 7.86 -0.24
C ALA A 118 19.53 6.94 -0.17
N ALA A 119 19.70 5.63 -0.42
CA ALA A 119 18.58 4.69 -0.44
C ALA A 119 17.83 4.62 0.89
N ALA A 120 18.54 4.75 2.01
CA ALA A 120 17.92 4.70 3.31
C ALA A 120 17.14 5.98 3.66
N LEU A 121 17.59 7.15 3.20
CA LEU A 121 16.84 8.41 3.31
C LEU A 121 15.53 8.34 2.50
N VAL A 122 15.55 7.74 1.30
CA VAL A 122 14.34 7.48 0.50
C VAL A 122 13.34 6.58 1.24
N GLY A 123 13.81 5.74 2.17
CA GLY A 123 12.95 4.93 3.04
C GLY A 123 12.10 5.74 4.03
N LEU A 124 12.49 6.98 4.37
CA LEU A 124 11.78 7.84 5.33
C LEU A 124 10.33 8.14 4.92
N PRO A 125 10.03 8.68 3.72
CA PRO A 125 8.66 8.93 3.30
C PRO A 125 7.82 7.65 3.19
N VAL A 126 8.43 6.51 2.85
CA VAL A 126 7.76 5.20 2.82
C VAL A 126 7.36 4.76 4.23
N ALA A 127 8.29 4.85 5.19
CA ALA A 127 8.03 4.54 6.59
C ALA A 127 6.97 5.47 7.20
N ALA A 128 7.04 6.77 6.91
CA ALA A 128 6.06 7.76 7.33
C ALA A 128 4.63 7.39 6.88
N MET A 129 4.48 6.97 5.62
CA MET A 129 3.20 6.57 5.05
C MET A 129 2.66 5.27 5.66
N TRP A 130 3.53 4.30 5.92
CA TRP A 130 3.17 3.08 6.62
C TRP A 130 2.70 3.35 8.06
N LEU A 131 3.45 4.18 8.81
CA LEU A 131 3.10 4.59 10.18
C LEU A 131 1.74 5.27 10.23
N LEU A 132 1.45 6.18 9.29
CA LEU A 132 0.14 6.82 9.21
C LEU A 132 -0.96 5.85 8.80
N GLY A 133 -0.69 4.89 7.91
CA GLY A 133 -1.64 3.82 7.60
C GLY A 133 -2.06 3.03 8.83
N LEU A 134 -1.10 2.72 9.72
CA LEU A 134 -1.34 1.96 10.95
C LEU A 134 -2.06 2.78 12.03
N SER A 135 -1.76 4.07 12.15
CA SER A 135 -2.07 4.85 13.37
C SER A 135 -3.09 5.97 13.16
N ALA A 136 -3.27 6.48 11.94
CA ALA A 136 -4.11 7.65 11.69
C ALA A 136 -5.57 7.41 12.13
N SER A 137 -6.26 8.45 12.61
CA SER A 137 -7.69 8.35 12.94
C SER A 137 -8.52 7.95 11.71
N PRO A 138 -9.73 7.40 11.87
CA PRO A 138 -10.59 7.04 10.72
C PRO A 138 -10.83 8.21 9.74
N ALA A 139 -10.96 9.44 10.24
CA ALA A 139 -11.12 10.64 9.40
C ALA A 139 -9.85 10.99 8.62
N GLN A 140 -8.67 10.86 9.25
CA GLN A 140 -7.38 11.07 8.59
C GLN A 140 -7.10 9.96 7.57
N THR A 141 -7.29 8.68 7.94
CA THR A 141 -7.18 7.55 7.00
C THR A 141 -8.09 7.78 5.80
N ARG A 142 -9.32 8.24 6.02
CA ARG A 142 -10.25 8.59 4.95
C ARG A 142 -9.70 9.66 4.01
N SER A 143 -9.17 10.73 4.57
CA SER A 143 -8.61 11.83 3.79
C SER A 143 -7.36 11.41 3.01
N LEU A 144 -6.50 10.57 3.59
CA LEU A 144 -5.28 10.07 2.96
C LEU A 144 -5.57 9.14 1.78
N TRP A 145 -6.47 8.16 1.94
CA TRP A 145 -6.79 7.27 0.81
C TRP A 145 -7.54 8.01 -0.30
N LEU A 146 -8.37 9.00 0.04
CA LEU A 146 -9.00 9.90 -0.93
C LEU A 146 -7.96 10.73 -1.67
N ALA A 147 -6.96 11.28 -0.96
CA ALA A 147 -5.88 12.04 -1.58
C ALA A 147 -5.08 11.17 -2.57
N TRP A 148 -4.73 9.93 -2.21
CA TRP A 148 -4.10 8.99 -3.14
C TRP A 148 -4.96 8.70 -4.38
N LEU A 149 -6.26 8.45 -4.18
CA LEU A 149 -7.19 8.23 -5.30
C LEU A 149 -7.28 9.46 -6.22
N TRP A 150 -7.39 10.66 -5.66
CA TRP A 150 -7.43 11.90 -6.43
C TRP A 150 -6.13 12.15 -7.17
N MET A 151 -4.98 11.85 -6.56
CA MET A 151 -3.70 11.94 -7.29
C MET A 151 -3.62 10.93 -8.41
N ALA A 152 -4.09 9.68 -8.22
CA ALA A 152 -4.17 8.72 -9.32
C ALA A 152 -5.08 9.21 -10.46
N LEU A 153 -6.23 9.81 -10.15
CA LEU A 153 -7.12 10.41 -11.15
C LEU A 153 -6.50 11.64 -11.83
N ALA A 154 -5.76 12.47 -11.11
CA ALA A 154 -5.02 13.59 -11.68
C ALA A 154 -3.92 13.12 -12.64
N GLN A 155 -3.21 12.05 -12.28
CA GLN A 155 -2.23 11.40 -13.15
C GLN A 155 -2.90 10.79 -14.40
N ALA A 156 -4.07 10.16 -14.23
CA ALA A 156 -4.88 9.65 -15.33
C ALA A 156 -5.30 10.78 -16.30
N ALA A 157 -5.80 11.89 -15.77
CA ALA A 157 -6.16 13.07 -16.56
C ALA A 157 -4.95 13.65 -17.31
N MET A 158 -3.81 13.82 -16.63
CA MET A 158 -2.56 14.26 -17.27
C MET A 158 -2.12 13.31 -18.37
N GLY A 159 -2.20 11.99 -18.15
CA GLY A 159 -1.90 10.99 -19.17
C GLY A 159 -2.80 11.09 -20.40
N LEU A 160 -4.10 11.34 -20.21
CA LEU A 160 -5.04 11.57 -21.32
C LEU A 160 -4.72 12.87 -22.08
N MET A 161 -4.33 13.93 -21.39
CA MET A 161 -3.89 15.18 -22.04
C MET A 161 -2.60 14.97 -22.87
N GLN A 162 -1.65 14.17 -22.36
CA GLN A 162 -0.45 13.78 -23.11
C GLN A 162 -0.78 12.98 -24.36
N LEU A 163 -1.76 12.08 -24.28
CA LEU A 163 -2.26 11.33 -25.43
C LEU A 163 -2.91 12.26 -26.47
N GLY A 164 -3.56 13.33 -26.02
CA GLY A 164 -4.12 14.40 -26.85
C GLY A 164 -3.10 15.38 -27.44
N GLY A 165 -1.79 15.13 -27.30
CA GLY A 165 -0.73 15.92 -27.92
C GLY A 165 -0.15 17.04 -27.03
N TRP A 166 -0.49 17.09 -25.73
CA TRP A 166 0.08 18.10 -24.82
C TRP A 166 1.46 17.65 -24.31
N GLU A 167 2.47 17.75 -25.16
CA GLU A 167 3.82 17.25 -24.89
C GLU A 167 4.54 17.97 -23.75
N ALA A 168 4.21 19.25 -23.48
CA ALA A 168 4.79 20.02 -22.37
C ALA A 168 4.57 19.33 -21.00
N LEU A 169 3.50 18.56 -20.86
CA LEU A 169 3.19 17.78 -19.64
C LEU A 169 4.13 16.58 -19.42
N ARG A 170 5.04 16.29 -20.37
CA ARG A 170 6.10 15.27 -20.21
C ARG A 170 7.35 15.82 -19.56
N PHE A 171 7.42 17.13 -19.27
CA PHE A 171 8.56 17.80 -18.64
C PHE A 171 9.89 17.45 -19.33
N GLY A 172 9.91 17.52 -20.66
CA GLY A 172 11.08 17.23 -21.48
C GLY A 172 11.53 15.76 -21.53
N LEU A 173 10.66 14.80 -21.19
CA LEU A 173 10.98 13.37 -21.31
C LEU A 173 10.72 12.87 -22.74
N GLU A 174 11.78 12.38 -23.38
CA GLU A 174 11.74 11.73 -24.71
C GLU A 174 11.74 10.20 -24.55
N SER A 175 10.59 9.62 -24.17
CA SER A 175 10.46 8.15 -24.01
C SER A 175 9.73 7.44 -25.15
N GLY A 176 9.08 8.20 -26.05
CA GLY A 176 8.15 7.65 -27.04
C GLY A 176 6.86 7.05 -26.46
N GLU A 177 6.71 7.01 -25.13
CA GLU A 177 5.53 6.48 -24.46
C GLU A 177 4.40 7.52 -24.47
N LYS A 178 3.21 7.09 -24.90
CA LYS A 178 2.09 8.00 -25.19
C LYS A 178 1.38 8.52 -23.94
N LEU A 179 1.34 7.73 -22.86
CA LEU A 179 0.51 7.98 -21.69
C LEU A 179 1.24 7.51 -20.42
N ILE A 180 1.84 8.48 -19.71
CA ILE A 180 2.71 8.23 -18.55
C ILE A 180 2.44 9.18 -17.37
N GLY A 181 1.56 10.17 -17.53
CA GLY A 181 1.38 11.22 -16.52
C GLY A 181 2.72 11.89 -16.21
N THR A 182 3.01 12.16 -14.96
CA THR A 182 4.29 12.75 -14.56
C THR A 182 5.43 11.73 -14.48
N TYR A 183 5.17 10.42 -14.60
CA TYR A 183 6.12 9.34 -14.37
C TYR A 183 7.11 9.17 -15.52
N ALA A 184 8.21 8.47 -15.25
CA ALA A 184 9.25 8.20 -16.27
C ALA A 184 8.95 6.97 -17.15
N SER A 185 8.00 6.11 -16.75
CA SER A 185 7.62 4.92 -17.50
C SER A 185 6.13 4.61 -17.34
N LYS A 186 5.52 4.10 -18.41
CA LYS A 186 4.14 3.59 -18.42
C LYS A 186 3.88 2.51 -17.37
N ASN A 187 4.89 1.69 -17.05
CA ASN A 187 4.72 0.60 -16.09
C ASN A 187 4.58 1.15 -14.68
N THR A 188 5.49 2.04 -14.28
CA THR A 188 5.48 2.66 -12.96
C THR A 188 4.31 3.62 -12.78
N TYR A 189 3.90 4.31 -13.85
CA TYR A 189 2.63 5.04 -13.94
C TYR A 189 1.42 4.13 -13.69
N SER A 190 1.31 3.03 -14.45
CA SER A 190 0.17 2.13 -14.36
C SER A 190 0.03 1.50 -12.97
N ASN A 191 1.16 1.24 -12.30
CA ASN A 191 1.17 0.69 -10.95
C ASN A 191 0.46 1.62 -9.94
N LEU A 192 0.65 2.95 -10.02
CA LEU A 192 -0.10 3.91 -9.18
C LEU A 192 -1.62 3.77 -9.43
N LEU A 193 -2.04 3.76 -10.69
CA LEU A 193 -3.45 3.68 -11.06
C LEU A 193 -4.09 2.38 -10.59
N VAL A 194 -3.39 1.26 -10.78
CA VAL A 194 -3.85 -0.07 -10.36
C VAL A 194 -4.05 -0.13 -8.85
N MET A 195 -3.15 0.43 -8.04
CA MET A 195 -3.33 0.47 -6.58
C MET A 195 -4.59 1.26 -6.16
N ALA A 196 -5.02 2.24 -6.97
CA ALA A 196 -6.20 3.05 -6.70
C ALA A 196 -7.53 2.36 -7.12
N VAL A 197 -7.48 1.36 -8.00
CA VAL A 197 -8.66 0.65 -8.52
C VAL A 197 -9.54 0.06 -7.39
N PRO A 198 -9.00 -0.71 -6.41
CA PRO A 198 -9.79 -1.22 -5.29
C PRO A 198 -10.42 -0.12 -4.42
N LEU A 199 -9.77 1.04 -4.30
CA LEU A 199 -10.29 2.18 -3.52
C LEU A 199 -11.51 2.81 -4.20
N ALA A 200 -11.50 2.90 -5.54
CA ALA A 200 -12.65 3.38 -6.30
C ALA A 200 -13.86 2.43 -6.14
N VAL A 201 -13.62 1.12 -6.20
CA VAL A 201 -14.67 0.10 -5.95
C VAL A 201 -15.18 0.17 -4.51
N TYR A 202 -14.29 0.34 -3.54
CA TYR A 202 -14.67 0.53 -2.14
C TYR A 202 -15.59 1.75 -1.97
N GLY A 203 -15.25 2.91 -2.54
CA GLY A 203 -16.08 4.12 -2.44
C GLY A 203 -17.44 3.99 -3.14
N LEU A 204 -17.52 3.23 -4.23
CA LEU A 204 -18.79 2.88 -4.88
C LEU A 204 -19.69 2.06 -3.96
N LEU A 205 -19.15 1.03 -3.30
CA LEU A 205 -19.91 0.09 -2.49
C LEU A 205 -20.21 0.61 -1.06
N ALA A 206 -19.32 1.42 -0.49
CA ALA A 206 -19.49 1.99 0.86
C ALA A 206 -20.70 2.95 0.95
N GLN A 207 -21.07 3.62 -0.14
CA GLN A 207 -22.24 4.51 -0.16
C GLN A 207 -23.58 3.76 -0.15
N GLY A 208 -23.62 2.50 -0.58
CA GLY A 208 -24.84 1.70 -0.64
C GLY A 208 -25.26 1.07 0.69
N GLY A 209 -24.49 1.28 1.77
CA GLY A 209 -24.63 0.57 3.06
C GLY A 209 -25.20 1.38 4.22
N ASN A 210 -25.79 2.55 4.00
CA ASN A 210 -26.34 3.35 5.11
C ASN A 210 -27.70 2.79 5.56
N GLU A 211 -27.69 2.00 6.65
CA GLU A 211 -28.88 1.47 7.34
C GLU A 211 -29.59 2.51 8.23
N SER A 212 -29.13 3.77 8.26
CA SER A 212 -29.86 4.87 8.89
C SER A 212 -30.52 5.73 7.81
N GLY A 213 -31.86 5.79 7.82
CA GLY A 213 -32.73 6.44 6.84
C GLY A 213 -32.59 7.97 6.69
N LYS A 214 -31.41 8.55 6.91
CA LYS A 214 -31.07 9.91 6.48
C LYS A 214 -30.17 9.80 5.25
N GLY A 215 -30.81 9.93 4.09
CA GLY A 215 -30.15 9.88 2.79
C GLY A 215 -29.02 10.90 2.69
N ARG A 216 -27.77 10.44 2.81
CA ARG A 216 -26.68 11.08 2.08
C ARG A 216 -26.91 10.70 0.63
N SER A 217 -27.24 11.69 -0.21
CA SER A 217 -27.27 11.56 -1.66
C SER A 217 -25.86 11.23 -2.16
N GLY A 218 -25.48 9.96 -2.01
CA GLY A 218 -24.24 9.46 -2.58
C GLY A 218 -24.29 9.67 -4.09
N ARG A 219 -23.16 10.03 -4.68
CA ARG A 219 -23.02 10.15 -6.13
C ARG A 219 -22.27 8.89 -6.60
N PRO A 220 -22.90 7.70 -6.66
CA PRO A 220 -22.22 6.46 -7.01
C PRO A 220 -21.59 6.52 -8.41
N TRP A 221 -22.18 7.31 -9.31
CA TRP A 221 -21.64 7.56 -10.64
C TRP A 221 -20.25 8.22 -10.62
N LEU A 222 -19.89 9.02 -9.60
CA LEU A 222 -18.53 9.56 -9.48
C LEU A 222 -17.51 8.44 -9.26
N TRP A 223 -17.86 7.43 -8.47
CA TRP A 223 -16.99 6.31 -8.14
C TRP A 223 -16.90 5.29 -9.26
N GLY A 224 -18.04 5.03 -9.93
CA GLY A 224 -18.06 4.27 -11.17
C GLY A 224 -17.24 4.95 -12.26
N GLY A 225 -17.35 6.27 -12.40
CA GLY A 225 -16.54 7.08 -13.31
C GLY A 225 -15.06 7.03 -12.98
N ALA A 226 -14.68 7.20 -11.71
CA ALA A 226 -13.29 7.05 -11.26
C ALA A 226 -12.72 5.65 -11.59
N TRP A 227 -13.48 4.60 -11.29
CA TRP A 227 -13.08 3.22 -11.59
C TRP A 227 -12.90 3.00 -13.10
N PHE A 228 -13.82 3.50 -13.93
CA PHE A 228 -13.71 3.44 -15.38
C PHE A 228 -12.49 4.20 -15.92
N VAL A 229 -12.28 5.45 -15.50
CA VAL A 229 -11.15 6.28 -15.94
C VAL A 229 -9.82 5.61 -15.60
N LEU A 230 -9.69 5.06 -14.39
CA LEU A 230 -8.49 4.32 -13.99
C LEU A 230 -8.25 3.12 -14.91
N LEU A 231 -9.25 2.26 -15.12
CA LEU A 231 -9.10 1.07 -15.98
C LEU A 231 -8.83 1.44 -17.45
N ALA A 232 -9.51 2.46 -17.98
CA ALA A 232 -9.28 2.95 -19.33
C ALA A 232 -7.83 3.45 -19.50
N CYS A 233 -7.34 4.26 -18.57
CA CYS A 233 -5.97 4.78 -18.62
C CYS A 233 -4.91 3.70 -18.41
N ILE A 234 -5.18 2.69 -17.58
CA ILE A 234 -4.30 1.52 -17.44
C ILE A 234 -4.15 0.81 -18.79
N SER A 235 -5.26 0.58 -19.50
CA SER A 235 -5.23 -0.07 -20.82
C SER A 235 -4.59 0.78 -21.90
N LEU A 236 -4.91 2.07 -21.94
CA LEU A 236 -4.32 3.03 -22.89
C LEU A 236 -2.81 3.25 -22.64
N SER A 237 -2.31 3.03 -21.42
CA SER A 237 -0.88 3.11 -21.13
C SER A 237 -0.08 2.00 -21.82
N THR A 238 -0.73 0.91 -22.26
CA THR A 238 -0.12 -0.27 -22.86
C THR A 238 0.83 -1.06 -21.95
N SER A 239 0.76 -0.84 -20.62
CA SER A 239 1.51 -1.66 -19.66
C SER A 239 0.85 -3.04 -19.50
N ARG A 240 1.51 -4.10 -19.98
CA ARG A 240 1.01 -5.50 -19.88
C ARG A 240 0.72 -5.89 -18.43
N THR A 241 1.69 -5.65 -17.55
CA THR A 241 1.58 -5.95 -16.11
C THR A 241 0.53 -5.08 -15.44
N GLY A 242 0.46 -3.79 -15.79
CA GLY A 242 -0.59 -2.88 -15.31
C GLY A 242 -1.99 -3.37 -15.66
N ILE A 243 -2.20 -3.79 -16.92
CA ILE A 243 -3.49 -4.35 -17.37
C ILE A 243 -3.82 -5.63 -16.59
N ALA A 244 -2.92 -6.60 -16.54
CA ALA A 244 -3.17 -7.87 -15.87
C ALA A 244 -3.51 -7.68 -14.38
N THR A 245 -2.71 -6.90 -13.66
CA THR A 245 -2.92 -6.63 -12.22
C THR A 245 -4.13 -5.74 -11.96
N GLY A 246 -4.41 -4.76 -12.84
CA GLY A 246 -5.60 -3.92 -12.81
C GLY A 246 -6.90 -4.70 -12.97
N LEU A 247 -6.98 -5.58 -13.97
CA LEU A 247 -8.15 -6.44 -14.18
C LEU A 247 -8.35 -7.41 -13.02
N LEU A 248 -7.27 -8.05 -12.55
CA LEU A 248 -7.31 -8.97 -11.41
C LEU A 248 -7.85 -8.28 -10.15
N THR A 249 -7.28 -7.13 -9.78
CA THR A 249 -7.68 -6.42 -8.55
C THR A 249 -9.06 -5.79 -8.68
N ALA A 250 -9.47 -5.34 -9.87
CA ALA A 250 -10.83 -4.90 -10.14
C ALA A 250 -11.86 -6.02 -9.88
N LEU A 251 -11.63 -7.20 -10.46
CA LEU A 251 -12.51 -8.37 -10.30
C LEU A 251 -12.57 -8.86 -8.85
N LEU A 252 -11.42 -8.96 -8.18
CA LEU A 252 -11.34 -9.34 -6.77
C LEU A 252 -12.04 -8.31 -5.88
N SER A 253 -11.89 -7.02 -6.16
CA SER A 253 -12.53 -5.95 -5.37
C SER A 253 -14.04 -6.03 -5.47
N VAL A 254 -14.58 -6.19 -6.68
CA VAL A 254 -16.02 -6.40 -6.88
C VAL A 254 -16.48 -7.66 -6.15
N GLY A 255 -15.79 -8.79 -6.34
CA GLY A 255 -16.22 -10.05 -5.73
C GLY A 255 -16.18 -10.09 -4.21
N LEU A 256 -15.15 -9.50 -3.60
CA LEU A 256 -14.91 -9.56 -2.15
C LEU A 256 -15.62 -8.44 -1.38
N LEU A 257 -15.70 -7.21 -1.94
CA LEU A 257 -16.28 -6.07 -1.22
C LEU A 257 -17.81 -6.00 -1.34
N MET A 258 -18.41 -6.72 -2.30
CA MET A 258 -19.87 -6.76 -2.46
C MET A 258 -20.56 -7.33 -1.22
N PRO A 259 -21.50 -6.60 -0.60
CA PRO A 259 -22.25 -7.09 0.55
C PRO A 259 -23.06 -8.35 0.20
N ASN A 260 -22.88 -9.43 0.97
CA ASN A 260 -23.81 -10.56 0.94
C ASN A 260 -25.08 -10.19 1.72
N ARG A 261 -26.06 -9.59 1.03
CA ARG A 261 -27.38 -9.24 1.59
C ARG A 261 -28.28 -10.47 1.74
N SER A 262 -27.88 -11.46 2.53
CA SER A 262 -28.63 -12.71 2.69
C SER A 262 -29.15 -12.99 4.10
N SER A 263 -29.11 -12.04 5.06
CA SER A 263 -29.39 -12.40 6.46
C SER A 263 -30.19 -11.41 7.32
N GLN A 264 -30.82 -10.36 6.79
CA GLN A 264 -31.70 -9.53 7.62
C GLN A 264 -32.88 -8.99 6.82
N GLY A 265 -34.07 -9.55 7.08
CA GLY A 265 -35.33 -9.17 6.45
C GLY A 265 -35.97 -10.33 5.68
N ARG A 266 -36.90 -11.04 6.32
CA ARG A 266 -37.92 -11.84 5.64
C ARG A 266 -38.72 -10.91 4.73
N GLY A 267 -38.38 -10.90 3.45
CA GLY A 267 -39.09 -10.11 2.42
C GLY A 267 -38.27 -9.95 1.15
N THR A 268 -38.56 -10.76 0.12
CA THR A 268 -38.08 -10.65 -1.28
C THR A 268 -36.62 -11.05 -1.58
N GLY A 269 -36.31 -12.34 -1.41
CA GLY A 269 -35.02 -12.97 -1.77
C GLY A 269 -34.64 -12.99 -3.27
N ALA A 270 -35.40 -12.32 -4.15
CA ALA A 270 -35.10 -12.22 -5.59
C ALA A 270 -34.33 -10.95 -5.97
N GLY A 271 -34.40 -9.88 -5.15
CA GLY A 271 -33.77 -8.58 -5.45
C GLY A 271 -32.24 -8.55 -5.31
N SER A 272 -31.69 -9.25 -4.30
CA SER A 272 -30.23 -9.20 -4.02
C SER A 272 -29.39 -10.02 -5.01
N LYS A 273 -29.91 -11.15 -5.51
CA LYS A 273 -29.26 -11.96 -6.56
C LYS A 273 -29.27 -11.24 -7.91
N ARG A 274 -30.38 -10.56 -8.26
CA ARG A 274 -30.48 -9.73 -9.48
C ARG A 274 -29.52 -8.54 -9.43
N GLY A 275 -29.47 -7.81 -8.32
CA GLY A 275 -28.52 -6.70 -8.15
C GLY A 275 -27.05 -7.14 -8.27
N LYS A 276 -26.69 -8.29 -7.67
CA LYS A 276 -25.34 -8.86 -7.80
C LYS A 276 -25.01 -9.25 -9.24
N ARG A 277 -25.97 -9.85 -9.96
CA ARG A 277 -25.81 -10.18 -11.39
C ARG A 277 -25.57 -8.94 -12.24
N TRP A 278 -26.31 -7.84 -12.03
CA TRP A 278 -26.13 -6.60 -12.79
C TRP A 278 -24.80 -5.90 -12.50
N VAL A 279 -24.29 -5.95 -11.27
CA VAL A 279 -22.94 -5.44 -10.95
C VAL A 279 -21.86 -6.28 -11.64
N TRP A 280 -21.98 -7.61 -11.64
CA TRP A 280 -21.06 -8.48 -12.38
C TRP A 280 -21.16 -8.30 -13.88
N LEU A 281 -22.37 -8.14 -14.43
CA LEU A 281 -22.57 -7.84 -15.85
C LEU A 281 -22.02 -6.46 -16.22
N GLY A 282 -22.21 -5.45 -15.37
CA GLY A 282 -21.63 -4.12 -15.55
C GLY A 282 -20.11 -4.14 -15.46
N ALA A 283 -19.54 -4.89 -14.50
CA ALA A 283 -18.10 -5.09 -14.40
C ALA A 283 -17.57 -5.84 -15.63
N ALA A 284 -18.21 -6.92 -16.05
CA ALA A 284 -17.83 -7.67 -17.25
C ALA A 284 -17.93 -6.82 -18.51
N ALA A 285 -19.00 -6.03 -18.67
CA ALA A 285 -19.17 -5.11 -19.78
C ALA A 285 -18.11 -4.00 -19.77
N LEU A 286 -17.75 -3.48 -18.60
CA LEU A 286 -16.69 -2.49 -18.44
C LEU A 286 -15.33 -3.08 -18.82
N LEU A 287 -15.02 -4.28 -18.33
CA LEU A 287 -13.78 -4.99 -18.64
C LEU A 287 -13.71 -5.35 -20.12
N ALA A 288 -14.84 -5.77 -20.71
CA ALA A 288 -14.94 -6.02 -22.14
C ALA A 288 -14.75 -4.72 -22.94
N ALA A 289 -15.39 -3.62 -22.55
CA ALA A 289 -15.19 -2.31 -23.19
C ALA A 289 -13.73 -1.85 -23.10
N VAL A 290 -13.10 -2.00 -21.93
CA VAL A 290 -11.69 -1.66 -21.70
C VAL A 290 -10.76 -2.55 -22.54
N ALA A 291 -11.03 -3.86 -22.62
CA ALA A 291 -10.30 -4.80 -23.47
C ALA A 291 -10.47 -4.45 -24.97
N LEU A 292 -11.67 -4.06 -25.37
CA LEU A 292 -12.00 -3.67 -26.74
C LEU A 292 -11.39 -2.31 -27.14
N THR A 293 -11.28 -1.36 -26.21
CA THR A 293 -10.59 -0.08 -26.47
C THR A 293 -9.07 -0.23 -26.67
N GLY A 294 -8.48 -1.34 -26.18
CA GLY A 294 -7.09 -1.72 -26.46
C GLY A 294 -6.89 -2.45 -27.81
N GLY A 295 -7.98 -2.80 -28.50
CA GLY A 295 -8.01 -3.36 -29.85
C GLY A 295 -7.28 -4.70 -30.05
N LEU A 296 -7.15 -5.09 -31.33
CA LEU A 296 -6.30 -6.20 -31.80
C LEU A 296 -4.82 -5.99 -31.46
N GLU A 297 -4.38 -4.74 -31.22
CA GLU A 297 -3.02 -4.41 -30.78
C GLU A 297 -2.68 -4.99 -29.40
N TRP A 298 -3.66 -5.14 -28.50
CA TRP A 298 -3.43 -5.81 -27.22
C TRP A 298 -3.13 -7.29 -27.43
N LEU A 299 -3.87 -7.99 -28.31
CA LEU A 299 -3.60 -9.37 -28.69
C LEU A 299 -2.27 -9.50 -29.45
N ALA A 300 -1.96 -8.55 -30.34
CA ALA A 300 -0.68 -8.48 -31.06
C ALA A 300 0.52 -8.28 -30.11
N ARG A 301 0.34 -7.68 -28.93
CA ARG A 301 1.39 -7.61 -27.88
C ARG A 301 1.62 -8.92 -27.14
N PHE A 302 0.73 -9.89 -27.32
CA PHE A 302 0.94 -11.28 -26.95
C PHE A 302 1.38 -12.15 -28.13
N GLU A 303 1.84 -11.54 -29.24
CA GLU A 303 2.55 -12.27 -30.30
C GLU A 303 3.79 -12.95 -29.72
N GLY A 304 3.88 -14.26 -29.97
CA GLY A 304 4.88 -15.14 -29.34
C GLY A 304 6.32 -14.71 -29.59
N GLU A 305 6.65 -14.18 -30.77
CA GLU A 305 8.02 -13.79 -31.12
C GLU A 305 8.51 -12.55 -30.37
N ARG A 306 7.69 -11.49 -30.28
CA ARG A 306 8.00 -10.28 -29.52
C ARG A 306 8.05 -10.55 -28.02
N LEU A 307 7.15 -11.40 -27.51
CA LEU A 307 7.21 -11.86 -26.13
C LEU A 307 8.49 -12.62 -25.85
N ALA A 308 8.87 -13.56 -26.73
CA ALA A 308 10.07 -14.38 -26.55
C ALA A 308 11.34 -13.51 -26.54
N ALA A 309 11.43 -12.49 -27.40
CA ALA A 309 12.58 -11.58 -27.43
C ALA A 309 12.69 -10.72 -26.16
N ASP A 310 11.59 -10.09 -25.72
CA ASP A 310 11.56 -9.30 -24.48
C ASP A 310 11.87 -10.17 -23.24
N ASP A 311 11.29 -11.37 -23.18
CA ASP A 311 11.49 -12.29 -22.06
C ASP A 311 12.88 -12.89 -22.04
N ALA A 312 13.52 -13.10 -23.20
CA ALA A 312 14.92 -13.53 -23.28
C ALA A 312 15.85 -12.47 -22.66
N VAL A 313 15.70 -11.20 -23.05
CA VAL A 313 16.48 -10.09 -22.50
C VAL A 313 16.28 -9.95 -20.99
N ARG A 314 15.02 -9.98 -20.52
CA ARG A 314 14.71 -9.96 -19.09
C ARG A 314 15.18 -11.22 -18.35
N GLY A 315 15.22 -12.35 -19.04
CA GLY A 315 15.76 -13.62 -18.54
C GLY A 315 17.25 -13.52 -18.24
N LEU A 316 18.04 -12.99 -19.18
CA LEU A 316 19.47 -12.73 -19.00
C LEU A 316 19.73 -11.79 -17.83
N MET A 317 18.96 -10.71 -17.69
CA MET A 317 19.09 -9.79 -16.55
C MET A 317 18.79 -10.46 -15.20
N ARG A 318 17.76 -11.31 -15.14
CA ARG A 318 17.42 -12.07 -13.92
C ARG A 318 18.54 -13.05 -13.57
N GLU A 319 19.06 -13.77 -14.54
CA GLU A 319 20.16 -14.71 -14.31
C GLU A 319 21.41 -13.98 -13.82
N ALA A 320 21.84 -12.92 -14.51
CA ALA A 320 22.97 -12.08 -14.08
C ALA A 320 22.78 -11.51 -12.67
N THR A 321 21.58 -11.03 -12.36
CA THR A 321 21.28 -10.50 -11.02
C THR A 321 21.34 -11.60 -9.97
N TRP A 322 20.86 -12.80 -10.29
CA TRP A 322 20.95 -13.96 -9.41
C TRP A 322 22.40 -14.36 -9.14
N GLN A 323 23.26 -14.39 -10.16
CA GLN A 323 24.70 -14.61 -9.98
C GLN A 323 25.34 -13.55 -9.08
N GLY A 324 24.96 -12.27 -9.26
CA GLY A 324 25.37 -11.19 -8.37
C GLY A 324 24.90 -11.40 -6.92
N ALA A 325 23.64 -11.78 -6.73
CA ALA A 325 23.08 -12.07 -5.41
C ALA A 325 23.81 -13.22 -4.71
N MET A 326 24.12 -14.30 -5.43
CA MET A 326 24.88 -15.44 -4.90
C MET A 326 26.31 -15.07 -4.53
N THR A 327 26.95 -14.19 -5.30
CA THR A 327 28.31 -13.70 -5.00
C THR A 327 28.36 -12.92 -3.69
N HIS A 328 27.30 -12.19 -3.35
CA HIS A 328 27.20 -11.38 -2.14
C HIS A 328 26.41 -12.03 -1.00
N TRP A 329 25.99 -13.30 -1.17
CA TRP A 329 25.30 -14.05 -0.13
C TRP A 329 26.25 -14.33 1.07
N PRO A 330 25.78 -14.26 2.33
CA PRO A 330 24.41 -14.02 2.78
C PRO A 330 24.06 -12.56 3.09
N TRP A 331 25.02 -11.64 3.05
CA TRP A 331 24.83 -10.29 3.59
C TRP A 331 24.25 -9.30 2.58
N GLY A 332 24.35 -9.60 1.29
CA GLY A 332 24.03 -8.69 0.21
C GLY A 332 25.17 -7.71 -0.10
N SER A 333 25.01 -6.98 -1.19
CA SER A 333 26.00 -6.01 -1.71
C SER A 333 25.88 -4.60 -1.10
N GLY A 334 24.81 -4.36 -0.34
CA GLY A 334 24.43 -3.09 0.27
C GLY A 334 23.20 -2.48 -0.42
N LEU A 335 22.30 -1.89 0.38
CA LEU A 335 21.08 -1.23 -0.12
C LEU A 335 21.42 -0.14 -1.15
N GLY A 336 20.71 -0.11 -2.28
CA GLY A 336 20.93 0.85 -3.37
C GLY A 336 22.23 0.66 -4.15
N SER A 337 22.98 -0.42 -3.92
CA SER A 337 24.25 -0.67 -4.60
C SER A 337 24.10 -1.29 -6.00
N TYR A 338 22.90 -1.73 -6.38
CA TYR A 338 22.69 -2.53 -7.59
C TYR A 338 23.37 -1.97 -8.84
N ARG A 339 23.14 -0.69 -9.16
CA ARG A 339 23.72 -0.06 -10.38
C ARG A 339 25.24 -0.07 -10.43
N TRP A 340 25.90 -0.16 -9.27
CA TRP A 340 27.35 -0.10 -9.15
C TRP A 340 27.99 -1.49 -9.13
N VAL A 341 27.23 -2.49 -8.69
CA VAL A 341 27.70 -3.87 -8.52
C VAL A 341 27.30 -4.74 -9.72
N PHE A 342 26.10 -4.53 -10.27
CA PHE A 342 25.60 -5.26 -11.43
C PHE A 342 26.50 -5.23 -12.67
N PRO A 343 27.25 -4.15 -13.00
CA PRO A 343 28.14 -4.14 -14.16
C PRO A 343 29.16 -5.28 -14.20
N ALA A 344 29.58 -5.81 -13.04
CA ALA A 344 30.49 -6.97 -12.98
C ALA A 344 29.85 -8.28 -13.48
N PHE A 345 28.53 -8.34 -13.53
CA PHE A 345 27.72 -9.47 -13.96
C PHE A 345 27.01 -9.22 -15.30
N HIS A 346 27.30 -8.10 -15.96
CA HIS A 346 26.61 -7.68 -17.18
C HIS A 346 26.81 -8.71 -18.30
N PRO A 347 25.73 -9.34 -18.82
CA PRO A 347 25.84 -10.29 -19.92
C PRO A 347 26.35 -9.62 -21.19
N ALA A 348 27.32 -10.24 -21.87
CA ALA A 348 27.89 -9.70 -23.11
C ALA A 348 26.83 -9.57 -24.22
N GLU A 349 25.79 -10.40 -24.19
CA GLU A 349 24.65 -10.40 -25.10
C GLU A 349 23.81 -9.12 -25.03
N LEU A 350 23.88 -8.41 -23.90
CA LEU A 350 23.20 -7.12 -23.70
C LEU A 350 24.07 -5.92 -24.15
N GLY A 351 25.29 -6.17 -24.64
CA GLY A 351 26.12 -5.14 -25.26
C GLY A 351 26.41 -3.94 -24.34
N GLY A 352 26.16 -2.72 -24.83
CA GLY A 352 26.47 -1.47 -24.13
C GLY A 352 25.31 -0.87 -23.33
N TYR A 353 24.20 -1.60 -23.11
CA TYR A 353 23.06 -1.06 -22.38
C TYR A 353 23.41 -0.84 -20.89
N VAL A 354 23.16 0.36 -20.38
CA VAL A 354 23.30 0.62 -18.94
C VAL A 354 22.07 0.08 -18.21
N ILE A 355 22.28 -0.86 -17.29
CA ILE A 355 21.23 -1.50 -16.49
C ILE A 355 21.32 -0.98 -15.06
N ASP A 356 20.43 -0.07 -14.72
CA ASP A 356 20.37 0.57 -13.39
C ASP A 356 19.42 -0.14 -12.41
N MET A 357 18.55 -1.04 -12.90
CA MET A 357 17.55 -1.76 -12.12
C MET A 357 17.36 -3.19 -12.67
N ALA A 358 17.07 -4.15 -11.80
CA ALA A 358 16.91 -5.55 -12.20
C ALA A 358 15.59 -5.85 -12.93
N HIS A 359 14.65 -4.89 -12.94
CA HIS A 359 13.25 -5.12 -13.35
C HIS A 359 12.61 -6.33 -12.63
N ASN A 360 13.03 -6.54 -11.39
CA ASN A 360 12.46 -7.46 -10.42
C ASN A 360 12.90 -6.95 -9.05
N ASP A 361 12.03 -6.20 -8.37
CA ASP A 361 12.35 -5.58 -7.08
C ASP A 361 12.82 -6.61 -6.05
N TYR A 362 12.22 -7.81 -6.05
CA TYR A 362 12.56 -8.84 -5.07
C TYR A 362 13.97 -9.38 -5.28
N LEU A 363 14.35 -9.63 -6.53
CA LEU A 363 15.67 -10.13 -6.87
C LEU A 363 16.75 -9.07 -6.63
N GLN A 364 16.45 -7.80 -6.94
CA GLN A 364 17.32 -6.67 -6.64
C GLN A 364 17.51 -6.50 -5.12
N LEU A 365 16.41 -6.46 -4.34
CA LEU A 365 16.47 -6.35 -2.89
C LEU A 365 17.18 -7.55 -2.25
N PHE A 366 17.04 -8.74 -2.83
CA PHE A 366 17.78 -9.92 -2.40
C PHE A 366 19.29 -9.79 -2.67
N MET A 367 19.69 -9.29 -3.85
CA MET A 367 21.10 -8.99 -4.15
C MET A 367 21.68 -7.91 -3.22
N GLU A 368 20.90 -6.90 -2.88
CA GLU A 368 21.35 -5.76 -2.08
C GLU A 368 21.38 -6.04 -0.56
N LEU A 369 20.39 -6.77 -0.03
CA LEU A 369 20.19 -6.96 1.41
C LEU A 369 20.35 -8.41 1.89
N GLY A 370 20.45 -9.38 0.98
CA GLY A 370 20.62 -10.80 1.30
C GLY A 370 19.60 -11.31 2.33
N VAL A 371 20.09 -11.90 3.42
CA VAL A 371 19.29 -12.47 4.51
C VAL A 371 18.38 -11.44 5.20
N VAL A 372 18.77 -10.17 5.23
CA VAL A 372 17.95 -9.10 5.84
C VAL A 372 16.65 -8.92 5.07
N PHE A 373 16.70 -8.92 3.73
CA PHE A 373 15.50 -8.87 2.91
C PHE A 373 14.62 -10.12 3.11
N VAL A 374 15.23 -11.32 3.17
CA VAL A 374 14.48 -12.57 3.42
C VAL A 374 13.71 -12.49 4.75
N ALA A 375 14.37 -12.03 5.82
CA ALA A 375 13.74 -11.89 7.14
C ALA A 375 12.60 -10.85 7.14
N LEU A 376 12.79 -9.69 6.49
CA LEU A 376 11.77 -8.65 6.38
C LEU A 376 10.57 -9.11 5.54
N ALA A 377 10.82 -9.76 4.40
CA ALA A 377 9.78 -10.30 3.55
C ALA A 377 8.95 -11.37 4.28
N ALA A 378 9.61 -12.29 5.00
CA ALA A 378 8.95 -13.30 5.83
C ALA A 378 8.08 -12.66 6.93
N LEU A 379 8.57 -11.62 7.60
CA LEU A 379 7.81 -10.89 8.62
C LEU A 379 6.55 -10.23 8.02
N VAL A 380 6.68 -9.54 6.89
CA VAL A 380 5.53 -8.91 6.21
C VAL A 380 4.51 -9.96 5.79
N LEU A 381 4.95 -11.08 5.19
CA LEU A 381 4.06 -12.17 4.80
C LEU A 381 3.34 -12.79 6.01
N ALA A 382 4.03 -12.99 7.13
CA ALA A 382 3.44 -13.51 8.36
C ALA A 382 2.36 -12.56 8.93
N LEU A 383 2.65 -11.24 8.96
CA LEU A 383 1.69 -10.23 9.39
C LEU A 383 0.45 -10.18 8.49
N VAL A 384 0.67 -10.27 7.17
CA VAL A 384 -0.41 -10.30 6.18
C VAL A 384 -1.25 -11.56 6.32
N ALA A 385 -0.63 -12.73 6.40
CA ALA A 385 -1.31 -14.01 6.57
C ALA A 385 -2.15 -14.02 7.86
N ARG A 386 -1.59 -13.56 8.98
CA ARG A 386 -2.32 -13.42 10.25
C ARG A 386 -3.56 -12.56 10.09
N ARG A 387 -3.45 -11.42 9.41
CA ARG A 387 -4.57 -10.50 9.19
C ARG A 387 -5.63 -11.08 8.24
N LEU A 388 -5.22 -11.77 7.18
CA LEU A 388 -6.13 -12.47 6.27
C LEU A 388 -6.92 -13.56 7.00
N VAL A 389 -6.28 -14.37 7.85
CA VAL A 389 -6.95 -15.39 8.67
C VAL A 389 -8.02 -14.76 9.56
N GLN A 390 -7.76 -13.61 10.18
CA GLN A 390 -8.76 -12.87 10.96
C GLN A 390 -9.96 -12.43 10.12
N LEU A 391 -9.72 -11.86 8.93
CA LEU A 391 -10.79 -11.39 8.04
C LEU A 391 -11.64 -12.55 7.49
N VAL A 392 -11.02 -13.68 7.15
CA VAL A 392 -11.70 -14.90 6.73
C VAL A 392 -12.53 -15.48 7.88
N GLY A 393 -11.99 -15.48 9.10
CA GLY A 393 -12.73 -15.87 10.30
C GLY A 393 -14.00 -15.04 10.50
N LYS A 394 -13.89 -13.70 10.41
CA LYS A 394 -15.04 -12.78 10.46
C LYS A 394 -16.05 -13.05 9.33
N ALA A 395 -15.57 -13.25 8.10
CA ALA A 395 -16.44 -13.54 6.95
C ALA A 395 -17.23 -14.85 7.13
N ARG A 396 -16.59 -15.88 7.70
CA ARG A 396 -17.24 -17.16 8.02
C ARG A 396 -18.24 -17.00 9.17
N GLY A 397 -17.92 -16.21 10.20
CA GLY A 397 -18.84 -15.85 11.29
C GLY A 397 -20.09 -15.12 10.78
N ALA A 398 -19.90 -14.16 9.87
CA ALA A 398 -20.99 -13.43 9.22
C ALA A 398 -21.96 -14.35 8.47
N ARG A 399 -21.43 -15.37 7.77
CA ARG A 399 -22.27 -16.39 7.11
C ARG A 399 -23.07 -17.26 8.09
N ARG A 400 -22.64 -17.31 9.35
CA ARG A 400 -23.30 -18.03 10.45
C ARG A 400 -24.19 -17.12 11.30
N GLY A 401 -24.51 -15.91 10.84
CA GLY A 401 -25.41 -14.98 11.52
C GLY A 401 -24.73 -14.04 12.53
N ALA A 402 -23.41 -14.12 12.72
CA ALA A 402 -22.66 -13.21 13.58
C ALA A 402 -22.08 -12.07 12.74
N GLY A 403 -22.75 -10.89 12.71
CA GLY A 403 -22.26 -9.59 12.21
C GLY A 403 -21.29 -9.57 11.00
N GLY A 404 -21.70 -8.95 9.89
CA GLY A 404 -20.86 -8.78 8.69
C GLY A 404 -19.56 -7.99 8.91
N TRP A 405 -18.72 -7.92 7.87
CA TRP A 405 -17.54 -7.03 7.87
C TRP A 405 -17.94 -5.59 8.16
N ALA A 406 -17.21 -4.94 9.06
CA ALA A 406 -17.34 -3.50 9.31
C ALA A 406 -16.79 -2.69 8.12
N GLU A 407 -17.06 -1.39 8.10
CA GLU A 407 -16.51 -0.48 7.08
C GLU A 407 -14.97 -0.53 7.04
N ALA A 408 -14.33 -0.53 8.21
CA ALA A 408 -12.88 -0.65 8.33
C ALA A 408 -12.32 -1.98 7.78
N ASP A 409 -13.05 -3.09 7.93
CA ASP A 409 -12.65 -4.39 7.38
C ASP A 409 -12.75 -4.37 5.84
N ARG A 410 -13.79 -3.74 5.27
CA ARG A 410 -13.92 -3.54 3.81
C ARG A 410 -12.81 -2.66 3.25
N LEU A 411 -12.47 -1.56 3.94
CA LEU A 411 -11.36 -0.70 3.53
C LEU A 411 -10.04 -1.48 3.57
N ALA A 412 -9.79 -2.27 4.62
CA ALA A 412 -8.61 -3.12 4.73
C ALA A 412 -8.48 -4.10 3.54
N VAL A 413 -9.59 -4.72 3.13
CA VAL A 413 -9.62 -5.60 1.93
C VAL A 413 -9.29 -4.81 0.66
N ALA A 414 -9.84 -3.61 0.47
CA ALA A 414 -9.48 -2.77 -0.67
C ALA A 414 -7.98 -2.43 -0.68
N CYS A 415 -7.43 -2.04 0.47
CA CYS A 415 -6.03 -1.70 0.62
C CYS A 415 -5.09 -2.89 0.33
N VAL A 416 -5.38 -4.09 0.84
CA VAL A 416 -4.53 -5.27 0.57
C VAL A 416 -4.60 -5.71 -0.90
N LEU A 417 -5.74 -5.52 -1.57
CA LEU A 417 -5.82 -5.77 -3.01
C LEU A 417 -4.97 -4.77 -3.81
N GLY A 418 -4.93 -3.50 -3.40
CA GLY A 418 -4.03 -2.52 -4.00
C GLY A 418 -2.56 -2.87 -3.77
N ALA A 419 -2.19 -3.22 -2.53
CA ALA A 419 -0.83 -3.65 -2.20
C ALA A 419 -0.42 -4.95 -2.93
N LEU A 420 -1.36 -5.90 -3.09
CA LEU A 420 -1.16 -7.13 -3.87
C LEU A 420 -0.83 -6.81 -5.33
N ALA A 421 -1.50 -5.82 -5.92
CA ALA A 421 -1.23 -5.41 -7.30
C ALA A 421 0.23 -4.98 -7.48
N THR A 422 0.74 -4.13 -6.59
CA THR A 422 2.15 -3.71 -6.64
C THR A 422 3.11 -4.85 -6.32
N ALA A 423 2.77 -5.74 -5.38
CA ALA A 423 3.57 -6.94 -5.11
C ALA A 423 3.70 -7.84 -6.35
N LEU A 424 2.62 -8.03 -7.11
CA LEU A 424 2.67 -8.77 -8.37
C LEU A 424 3.45 -8.01 -9.45
N HIS A 425 3.32 -6.69 -9.49
CA HIS A 425 4.03 -5.84 -10.45
C HIS A 425 5.56 -5.88 -10.21
N ALA A 426 5.98 -5.93 -8.94
CA ALA A 426 7.37 -6.05 -8.48
C ALA A 426 8.09 -7.35 -8.89
N LEU A 427 7.37 -8.37 -9.35
CA LEU A 427 7.98 -9.60 -9.90
C LEU A 427 8.65 -9.39 -11.26
N VAL A 428 8.17 -8.39 -12.01
CA VAL A 428 8.54 -8.16 -13.41
C VAL A 428 8.89 -6.71 -13.70
N ASP A 429 8.94 -5.86 -12.67
CA ASP A 429 9.42 -4.50 -12.79
C ASP A 429 9.92 -3.98 -11.44
N TYR A 430 10.21 -2.69 -11.34
CA TYR A 430 10.75 -2.04 -10.14
C TYR A 430 9.84 -0.97 -9.46
N PRO A 431 8.52 -1.19 -9.32
CA PRO A 431 7.62 -0.17 -8.77
C PRO A 431 7.97 0.28 -7.35
N LEU A 432 8.64 -0.54 -6.53
CA LEU A 432 9.04 -0.18 -5.16
C LEU A 432 10.26 0.74 -5.12
N HIS A 433 11.04 0.83 -6.20
CA HIS A 433 12.09 1.84 -6.36
C HIS A 433 11.56 3.20 -6.85
N ILE A 434 10.24 3.33 -7.05
CA ILE A 434 9.59 4.60 -7.34
C ILE A 434 8.93 5.14 -6.06
N PRO A 435 9.44 6.25 -5.48
CA PRO A 435 9.00 6.73 -4.17
C PRO A 435 7.48 6.84 -4.01
N ALA A 436 6.78 7.45 -4.98
CA ALA A 436 5.32 7.58 -4.93
C ALA A 436 4.60 6.24 -4.81
N ASN A 437 5.07 5.23 -5.54
CA ASN A 437 4.45 3.91 -5.56
C ASN A 437 4.76 3.15 -4.26
N ALA A 438 6.01 3.19 -3.80
CA ALA A 438 6.41 2.61 -2.52
C ALA A 438 5.64 3.22 -1.34
N MET A 439 5.48 4.54 -1.33
CA MET A 439 4.71 5.28 -0.33
C MET A 439 3.23 4.86 -0.32
N MET A 440 2.58 4.76 -1.48
CA MET A 440 1.19 4.32 -1.56
C MET A 440 1.05 2.86 -1.11
N ALA A 441 1.90 1.96 -1.59
CA ALA A 441 1.89 0.54 -1.20
C ALA A 441 2.07 0.38 0.33
N ALA A 442 3.01 1.13 0.91
CA ALA A 442 3.29 1.14 2.33
C ALA A 442 2.10 1.68 3.15
N PHE A 443 1.47 2.78 2.71
CA PHE A 443 0.25 3.30 3.32
C PHE A 443 -0.88 2.27 3.29
N LEU A 444 -1.15 1.65 2.14
CA LEU A 444 -2.20 0.64 1.99
C LEU A 444 -1.94 -0.58 2.89
N LEU A 445 -0.70 -1.06 2.92
CA LEU A 445 -0.30 -2.16 3.80
C LEU A 445 -0.49 -1.78 5.29
N GLY A 446 -0.14 -0.56 5.68
CA GLY A 446 -0.37 -0.05 7.03
C GLY A 446 -1.86 -0.03 7.40
N VAL A 447 -2.73 0.47 6.52
CA VAL A 447 -4.19 0.47 6.76
C VAL A 447 -4.74 -0.96 6.89
N PHE A 448 -4.25 -1.90 6.08
CA PHE A 448 -4.66 -3.29 6.16
C PHE A 448 -4.25 -3.97 7.49
N LEU A 449 -3.01 -3.74 7.92
CA LEU A 449 -2.42 -4.34 9.13
C LEU A 449 -2.92 -3.72 10.44
N ARG A 450 -3.65 -2.60 10.37
CA ARG A 450 -4.27 -1.97 11.53
C ARG A 450 -5.14 -2.98 12.32
N GLU A 451 -4.98 -3.00 13.64
CA GLU A 451 -5.82 -3.86 14.48
C GLU A 451 -7.29 -3.40 14.41
N PRO A 452 -8.23 -4.36 14.37
CA PRO A 452 -9.64 -4.03 14.46
C PRO A 452 -9.89 -3.47 15.87
N ALA A 453 -10.50 -2.30 15.98
CA ALA A 453 -10.92 -1.75 17.26
C ALA A 453 -11.65 -2.84 18.05
N GLN A 454 -11.14 -3.19 19.24
CA GLN A 454 -11.84 -4.10 20.12
C GLN A 454 -13.20 -3.47 20.43
N ALA A 455 -14.27 -4.24 20.28
CA ALA A 455 -15.58 -3.78 20.73
C ALA A 455 -15.45 -3.41 22.22
N PRO A 456 -16.06 -2.30 22.67
CA PRO A 456 -15.96 -1.88 24.07
C PRO A 456 -16.28 -3.06 25.01
N GLU A 457 -15.48 -3.24 26.07
CA GLU A 457 -15.66 -4.29 27.10
C GLU A 457 -17.08 -4.33 27.69
N VAL A 458 -17.85 -3.24 27.53
CA VAL A 458 -19.29 -3.15 27.81
C VAL A 458 -20.09 -4.31 27.22
N ASN A 459 -19.73 -4.81 26.03
CA ASN A 459 -20.40 -5.97 25.43
C ASN A 459 -19.95 -7.32 26.01
N ALA A 460 -18.75 -7.40 26.58
CA ALA A 460 -18.26 -8.61 27.24
C ALA A 460 -18.92 -8.79 28.61
N GLU A 461 -19.06 -7.70 29.38
CA GLU A 461 -19.82 -7.70 30.64
C GLU A 461 -21.32 -7.91 30.41
N ALA A 462 -21.92 -7.26 29.40
CA ALA A 462 -23.32 -7.48 29.07
C ALA A 462 -23.60 -8.92 28.58
N ASN A 463 -22.67 -9.54 27.84
CA ASN A 463 -22.79 -10.95 27.45
C ASN A 463 -22.52 -11.91 28.61
N ALA A 464 -21.62 -11.58 29.54
CA ALA A 464 -21.38 -12.35 30.76
C ALA A 464 -22.60 -12.30 31.69
N GLN A 465 -23.22 -11.12 31.84
CA GLN A 465 -24.47 -10.94 32.59
C GLN A 465 -25.66 -11.66 31.96
N ARG A 466 -25.77 -11.65 30.61
CA ARG A 466 -26.80 -12.43 29.90
C ARG A 466 -26.59 -13.94 30.02
N ARG A 467 -25.35 -14.40 30.10
CA ARG A 467 -25.02 -15.81 30.34
C ARG A 467 -25.37 -16.24 31.76
N SER A 468 -25.05 -15.41 32.75
CA SER A 468 -25.35 -15.71 34.16
C SER A 468 -26.84 -15.63 34.47
N SER A 469 -27.58 -14.72 33.83
CA SER A 469 -29.04 -14.65 33.98
C SER A 469 -29.75 -15.85 33.36
N ARG A 470 -29.21 -16.43 32.29
CA ARG A 470 -29.78 -17.63 31.64
C ARG A 470 -29.58 -18.89 32.47
N ILE A 471 -28.41 -19.04 33.09
CA ILE A 471 -28.09 -20.15 34.00
C ILE A 471 -28.98 -20.12 35.26
N LYS A 472 -29.33 -18.93 35.76
CA LYS A 472 -30.25 -18.76 36.91
C LYS A 472 -31.73 -18.98 36.61
N GLN A 473 -32.12 -19.06 35.34
CA GLN A 473 -33.51 -19.33 34.94
C GLN A 473 -33.75 -20.81 34.58
N GLU A 474 -32.68 -21.58 34.37
CA GLU A 474 -32.74 -22.99 33.97
C GLU A 474 -32.39 -23.97 35.12
N GLY A 475 -32.03 -23.46 36.30
CA GLY A 475 -31.84 -24.22 37.55
C GLY A 475 -32.69 -23.65 38.65
#